data_AF-A0A537FJ96-F1
#
_entry.id   AF-A0A537FJ96-F1
#
_cell.length_a   1.000
_cell.length_b   1.000
_cell.length_c   1.000
_cell.angle_alpha   90.00
_cell.angle_beta   90.00
_cell.angle_gamma   90.00
#
_symmetry.space_group_name_H-M   'P 1'
#
loop_
_entity.id
_entity.type
_entity.pdbx_description
1 polymer ?
#
loop_
_entity_poly.entity_id
_entity_poly.type
_entity_poly.pdbx_seq_one_letter_code
_entity_poly.pdbx_strand_id
1 'polypeptide(L)'
;AEYGITVRWDKNFLKIIRLLLERRRQFAMFGGVRFGGTLSVEDAFAGGFDHVALCAGAGRPTVLEIPNGFARGVRAASDFLMALQLTGAAKRESIANLQIRLPVVVVGGGLTAIDTATESLAYYA
;
A
#
# COMPACT_ATOMS: atom_id res chain seq x y z
N ALA A 1 -1.62 -1.82 -5.32
CA ALA A 1 -0.94 -2.48 -4.19
C ALA A 1 -1.60 -1.98 -2.92
N GLU A 2 -2.35 -2.83 -2.24
CA GLU A 2 -3.05 -2.46 -1.02
C GLU A 2 -2.21 -2.92 0.17
N TYR A 3 -1.63 -1.95 0.89
CA TYR A 3 -0.84 -2.20 2.10
C TYR A 3 -1.69 -2.21 3.38
N GLY A 4 -2.95 -1.78 3.29
CA GLY A 4 -3.92 -1.81 4.40
C GLY A 4 -4.49 -3.20 4.68
N ILE A 5 -4.17 -4.19 3.85
CA ILE A 5 -4.52 -5.60 4.03
C ILE A 5 -3.25 -6.33 4.46
N THR A 6 -3.07 -6.39 5.78
CA THR A 6 -2.00 -7.14 6.45
C THR A 6 -2.21 -8.64 6.36
N VAL A 7 -1.35 -9.43 7.00
CA VAL A 7 -1.53 -10.90 7.07
C VAL A 7 -2.84 -11.35 7.73
N ARG A 8 -3.58 -10.43 8.36
CA ARG A 8 -4.93 -10.67 8.90
C ARG A 8 -5.93 -11.13 7.84
N TRP A 9 -5.63 -10.96 6.55
CA TRP A 9 -6.54 -11.33 5.48
C TRP A 9 -5.81 -11.98 4.30
N ASP A 10 -6.36 -13.07 3.79
CA ASP A 10 -5.74 -13.84 2.71
C ASP A 10 -5.87 -13.11 1.36
N LYS A 11 -4.74 -12.59 0.88
CA LYS A 11 -4.63 -11.87 -0.40
C LYS A 11 -4.99 -12.74 -1.61
N ASN A 12 -5.05 -14.07 -1.48
CA ASN A 12 -5.55 -14.95 -2.53
C ASN A 12 -7.00 -14.63 -2.92
N PHE A 13 -7.84 -14.15 -1.99
CA PHE A 13 -9.21 -13.76 -2.32
C PHE A 13 -9.25 -12.62 -3.34
N LEU A 14 -8.39 -11.60 -3.22
CA LEU A 14 -8.26 -10.55 -4.25
C LEU A 14 -7.72 -11.08 -5.56
N LYS A 15 -6.75 -11.99 -5.49
CA LYS A 15 -6.15 -12.59 -6.69
C LYS A 15 -7.21 -13.34 -7.49
N ILE A 16 -8.09 -14.10 -6.82
CA ILE A 16 -9.19 -14.81 -7.48
C ILE A 16 -10.16 -13.82 -8.13
N ILE A 17 -10.59 -12.77 -7.42
CA ILE A 17 -11.49 -11.75 -7.99
C ILE A 17 -10.87 -11.11 -9.24
N ARG A 18 -9.58 -10.72 -9.16
CA ARG A 18 -8.84 -10.17 -10.29
C ARG A 18 -8.81 -11.14 -11.48
N LEU A 19 -8.45 -12.40 -11.27
CA LEU A 19 -8.40 -13.41 -12.33
C LEU A 19 -9.76 -13.63 -12.99
N LEU A 20 -10.86 -13.56 -12.23
CA LEU A 20 -12.20 -13.67 -12.80
C LEU A 20 -12.57 -12.46 -13.67
N LEU A 21 -12.14 -11.25 -13.30
CA LEU A 21 -12.36 -10.04 -14.10
C LEU A 21 -11.50 -10.04 -15.38
N GLU A 22 -10.22 -10.41 -15.28
CA GLU A 22 -9.28 -10.47 -16.42
C GLU A 22 -9.68 -11.49 -17.50
N ARG A 23 -10.56 -12.45 -17.19
CA ARG A 23 -11.13 -13.37 -18.19
C ARG A 23 -12.21 -12.74 -19.06
N ARG A 24 -12.73 -11.56 -18.72
CA ARG A 24 -13.78 -10.89 -19.49
C ARG A 24 -13.16 -10.17 -20.67
N ARG A 25 -13.70 -10.40 -21.88
CA ARG A 25 -13.21 -9.77 -23.12
C ARG A 25 -13.25 -8.23 -23.12
N GLN A 26 -14.13 -7.63 -22.32
CA GLN A 26 -14.32 -6.19 -22.23
C GLN A 26 -13.57 -5.56 -21.04
N PHE A 27 -12.71 -6.31 -20.35
CA PHE A 27 -11.93 -5.82 -19.22
C PHE A 27 -10.45 -5.90 -19.55
N ALA A 28 -9.75 -4.79 -19.34
CA ALA A 28 -8.31 -4.72 -19.42
C ALA A 28 -7.77 -4.06 -18.15
N MET A 29 -6.70 -4.62 -17.58
CA MET A 29 -6.03 -4.08 -16.40
C MET A 29 -4.58 -3.77 -16.76
N PHE A 30 -4.18 -2.51 -16.55
CA PHE A 30 -2.82 -2.06 -16.79
C PHE A 30 -2.19 -1.63 -15.47
N GLY A 31 -1.01 -2.17 -15.17
CA GLY A 31 -0.20 -1.80 -14.00
C GLY A 31 0.85 -0.74 -14.37
N GLY A 32 1.31 0.03 -13.39
CA GLY A 32 2.39 1.01 -13.59
C GLY A 32 2.01 2.27 -14.36
N VAL A 33 0.71 2.51 -14.56
CA VAL A 33 0.19 3.71 -15.24
C VAL A 33 -0.26 4.73 -14.19
N ARG A 34 0.27 5.96 -14.25
CA ARG A 34 -0.17 7.06 -13.40
C ARG A 34 -1.14 7.98 -14.15
N PHE A 35 -2.38 8.06 -13.70
CA PHE A 35 -3.35 9.03 -14.23
C PHE A 35 -2.95 10.46 -13.86
N GLY A 36 -3.03 11.39 -14.82
CA GLY A 36 -2.50 12.76 -14.72
C GLY A 36 -0.97 12.86 -14.90
N GLY A 37 -0.30 11.78 -15.31
CA GLY A 37 1.14 11.81 -15.62
C GLY A 37 1.49 10.99 -16.85
N THR A 38 1.33 9.67 -16.77
CA THR A 38 1.54 8.75 -17.90
C THR A 38 0.36 8.76 -18.86
N LEU A 39 -0.85 8.94 -18.33
CA LEU A 39 -2.09 9.02 -19.08
C LEU A 39 -2.88 10.21 -18.54
N SER A 40 -3.19 11.19 -19.38
CA SER A 40 -4.04 12.33 -19.01
C SER A 40 -5.53 12.02 -19.22
N VAL A 41 -6.39 12.92 -18.76
CA VAL A 41 -7.84 12.79 -19.01
C VAL A 41 -8.16 13.06 -20.48
N GLU A 42 -7.41 13.97 -21.12
CA GLU A 42 -7.49 14.27 -22.54
C GLU A 42 -7.09 13.06 -23.38
N ASP A 43 -5.99 12.38 -23.03
CA ASP A 43 -5.56 11.15 -23.70
C ASP A 43 -6.62 10.05 -23.61
N ALA A 44 -7.28 9.92 -22.45
CA ALA A 44 -8.34 8.94 -22.27
C ALA A 44 -9.54 9.22 -23.19
N PHE A 45 -10.02 10.46 -23.24
CA PHE A 45 -11.12 10.82 -24.14
C PHE A 45 -10.72 10.70 -25.62
N ALA A 46 -9.50 11.11 -25.99
CA ALA A 46 -8.97 10.93 -27.35
C ALA A 46 -8.82 9.44 -27.72
N GLY A 47 -8.55 8.58 -26.73
CA GLY A 47 -8.51 7.13 -26.86
C GLY A 47 -9.89 6.45 -26.98
N GLY A 48 -10.98 7.22 -26.97
CA GLY A 48 -12.34 6.71 -27.18
C GLY A 48 -13.07 6.25 -25.92
N PHE A 49 -12.61 6.63 -24.73
CA PHE A 49 -13.37 6.39 -23.49
C PHE A 49 -14.48 7.44 -23.33
N ASP A 50 -15.73 7.01 -23.08
CA ASP A 50 -16.86 7.94 -22.86
C ASP A 50 -16.90 8.52 -21.44
N HIS A 51 -16.35 7.79 -20.47
CA HIS A 51 -16.42 8.14 -19.05
C HIS A 51 -15.13 7.79 -18.31
N VAL A 52 -14.81 8.59 -17.29
CA VAL A 52 -13.69 8.37 -16.38
C VAL A 52 -14.19 8.40 -14.94
N ALA A 53 -13.85 7.37 -14.17
CA ALA A 53 -14.13 7.29 -12.74
C ALA A 53 -12.82 7.30 -11.93
N LEU A 54 -12.72 8.19 -10.94
CA LEU A 54 -11.54 8.30 -10.08
C LEU A 54 -11.68 7.41 -8.83
N CYS A 55 -11.02 6.25 -8.86
CA CYS A 55 -11.01 5.28 -7.77
C CYS A 55 -9.64 5.19 -7.07
N ALA A 56 -8.93 6.31 -6.92
CA ALA A 56 -7.55 6.35 -6.43
C ALA A 56 -7.40 6.17 -4.89
N GLY A 57 -8.50 6.18 -4.15
CA GLY A 57 -8.50 6.11 -2.69
C GLY A 57 -7.89 7.35 -2.01
N ALA A 58 -7.64 7.25 -0.70
CA ALA A 58 -7.09 8.32 0.13
C ALA A 58 -5.61 8.06 0.48
N GLY A 59 -4.76 7.96 -0.54
CA GLY A 59 -3.36 7.53 -0.37
C GLY A 59 -2.38 8.59 0.15
N ARG A 60 -2.83 9.81 0.46
CA ARG A 60 -1.94 10.88 0.94
C ARG A 60 -1.50 10.58 2.39
N PRO A 61 -0.18 10.49 2.68
CA PRO A 61 0.29 10.28 4.04
C PRO A 61 -0.17 11.43 4.95
N THR A 62 -0.64 11.08 6.14
CA THR A 62 -0.92 12.07 7.19
C THR A 62 0.37 12.33 7.94
N VAL A 63 0.91 13.55 7.83
CA VAL A 63 2.08 13.98 8.59
C VAL A 63 1.59 14.56 9.92
N LEU A 64 2.11 14.02 11.03
CA LEU A 64 1.82 14.55 12.37
C LEU A 64 2.77 15.70 12.68
N GLU A 65 2.24 16.81 13.18
CA GLU A 65 3.03 17.95 13.65
C GLU A 65 3.60 17.66 15.06
N ILE A 66 4.57 16.74 15.12
CA ILE A 66 5.26 16.38 16.36
C ILE A 66 6.72 16.85 16.32
N PRO A 67 7.27 17.35 17.45
CA PRO A 67 8.70 17.63 17.54
C PRO A 67 9.51 16.39 17.15
N ASN A 68 10.55 16.57 16.32
CA ASN A 68 11.41 15.49 15.84
C ASN A 68 10.69 14.41 14.99
N GLY A 69 9.60 14.74 14.30
CA GLY A 69 8.85 13.82 13.44
C GLY A 69 9.64 13.19 12.27
N PHE A 70 10.85 13.70 11.98
CA PHE A 70 11.78 13.16 10.99
C PHE A 70 13.10 12.66 11.58
N ALA A 71 13.18 12.49 12.90
CA ALA A 71 14.37 11.92 13.54
C ALA A 71 14.63 10.48 13.05
N ARG A 72 15.89 10.05 13.13
CA ARG A 72 16.29 8.69 12.75
C ARG A 72 15.49 7.67 13.56
N GLY A 73 14.85 6.73 12.86
CA GLY A 73 13.99 5.71 13.46
C GLY A 73 12.51 6.08 13.51
N VAL A 74 12.14 7.36 13.31
CA VAL A 74 10.74 7.76 13.14
C VAL A 74 10.31 7.46 11.70
N ARG A 75 9.13 6.86 11.54
CA ARG A 75 8.55 6.48 10.24
C ARG A 75 7.04 6.67 10.26
N ALA A 76 6.47 7.02 9.11
CA ALA A 76 5.03 6.94 8.92
C ALA A 76 4.60 5.47 8.92
N ALA A 77 3.46 5.19 9.54
CA ALA A 77 2.89 3.84 9.59
C ALA A 77 2.59 3.28 8.18
N SER A 78 2.15 4.15 7.25
CA SER A 78 1.97 3.79 5.83
C SER A 78 3.27 3.29 5.20
N ASP A 79 4.39 3.96 5.46
CA ASP A 79 5.68 3.62 4.88
C ASP A 79 6.20 2.31 5.45
N PHE A 80 6.03 2.09 6.76
CA PHE A 80 6.34 0.82 7.42
C PHE A 80 5.54 -0.33 6.80
N LEU A 81 4.21 -0.22 6.74
CA LEU A 81 3.34 -1.29 6.22
C LEU A 81 3.56 -1.53 4.72
N MET A 82 3.79 -0.47 3.93
CA MET A 82 4.16 -0.60 2.52
C MET A 82 5.50 -1.33 2.37
N ALA A 83 6.54 -0.91 3.10
CA ALA A 83 7.83 -1.58 3.06
C ALA A 83 7.68 -3.05 3.45
N LEU A 84 6.97 -3.35 4.54
CA LEU A 84 6.82 -4.72 5.03
C LEU A 84 6.05 -5.61 4.04
N GLN A 85 4.86 -5.16 3.62
CA GLN A 85 3.90 -5.98 2.87
C GLN A 85 4.11 -5.94 1.36
N LEU A 86 4.39 -4.77 0.78
CA LEU A 86 4.51 -4.62 -0.67
C LEU A 86 5.86 -5.10 -1.20
N THR A 87 6.95 -4.76 -0.49
CA THR A 87 8.29 -5.20 -0.89
C THR A 87 8.60 -6.63 -0.44
N GLY A 88 7.80 -7.16 0.51
CA GLY A 88 7.98 -8.48 1.07
C GLY A 88 9.12 -8.56 2.09
N ALA A 89 9.48 -7.44 2.75
CA ALA A 89 10.51 -7.42 3.79
C ALA A 89 10.18 -8.32 5.00
N ALA A 90 8.92 -8.74 5.13
CA ALA A 90 8.50 -9.76 6.09
C ALA A 90 9.03 -11.18 5.79
N LYS A 91 9.45 -11.44 4.54
CA LYS A 91 9.90 -12.77 4.11
C LYS A 91 11.40 -12.92 4.33
N ARG A 92 11.81 -14.01 4.99
CA ARG A 92 13.22 -14.28 5.32
C ARG A 92 14.14 -14.37 4.09
N GLU A 93 13.62 -14.89 2.99
CA GLU A 93 14.34 -14.99 1.71
C GLU A 93 14.27 -13.71 0.85
N SER A 94 13.59 -12.65 1.31
CA SER A 94 13.54 -11.39 0.57
C SER A 94 14.86 -10.61 0.71
N ILE A 95 15.29 -10.01 -0.39
CA ILE A 95 16.40 -9.03 -0.38
C ILE A 95 15.95 -7.66 0.15
N ALA A 96 14.64 -7.43 0.26
CA ALA A 96 14.11 -6.17 0.77
C ALA A 96 14.37 -6.07 2.26
N ASN A 97 15.01 -4.98 2.69
CA ASN A 97 15.37 -4.77 4.07
C ASN A 97 14.52 -3.68 4.70
N LEU A 98 13.91 -4.00 5.84
CA LEU A 98 13.24 -3.05 6.71
C LEU A 98 13.86 -3.17 8.10
N GLN A 99 14.56 -2.13 8.52
CA GLN A 99 15.26 -2.10 9.80
C GLN A 99 14.37 -1.56 10.90
N ILE A 100 14.07 -2.43 11.88
CA ILE A 100 13.29 -2.12 13.07
C ILE A 100 14.07 -2.65 14.28
N ARG A 101 14.14 -1.84 15.34
CA ARG A 101 14.72 -2.24 16.62
C ARG A 101 13.67 -2.03 17.70
N LEU A 102 13.27 -3.11 18.35
CA LEU A 102 12.35 -3.05 19.49
C LEU A 102 13.08 -2.54 20.76
N PRO A 103 12.35 -1.91 21.70
CA PRO A 103 10.91 -1.60 21.64
C PRO A 103 10.60 -0.45 20.68
N VAL A 104 9.39 -0.44 20.12
CA VAL A 104 8.85 0.65 19.29
C VAL A 104 7.63 1.27 19.96
N VAL A 105 7.35 2.53 19.64
CA VAL A 105 6.13 3.25 20.02
C VAL A 105 5.33 3.53 18.75
N VAL A 106 4.04 3.19 18.77
CA VAL A 106 3.11 3.47 17.66
C VAL A 106 2.13 4.55 18.09
N VAL A 107 2.04 5.63 17.31
CA VAL A 107 1.14 6.76 17.58
C VAL A 107 -0.07 6.68 16.67
N GLY A 108 -1.24 6.42 17.26
CA GLY A 108 -2.53 6.36 16.57
C GLY A 108 -3.47 5.30 17.17
N GLY A 109 -4.77 5.39 16.86
CA GLY A 109 -5.79 4.45 17.35
C GLY A 109 -6.59 3.75 16.25
N GLY A 110 -6.28 4.00 14.98
CA GLY A 110 -6.94 3.37 13.84
C GLY A 110 -6.37 1.99 13.50
N LEU A 111 -6.96 1.33 12.50
CA LEU A 111 -6.51 0.03 12.00
C LEU A 111 -5.02 0.03 11.60
N THR A 112 -4.56 1.11 10.96
CA THR A 112 -3.14 1.28 10.58
C THR A 112 -2.20 1.23 11.77
N ALA A 113 -2.59 1.80 12.92
CA ALA A 113 -1.78 1.77 14.14
C ALA A 113 -1.75 0.36 14.74
N ILE A 114 -2.92 -0.30 14.79
CA ILE A 114 -3.05 -1.69 15.24
C ILE A 114 -2.16 -2.61 14.39
N ASP A 115 -2.27 -2.52 13.07
CA ASP A 115 -1.46 -3.29 12.12
C ASP A 115 0.03 -3.06 12.34
N THR A 116 0.44 -1.79 12.45
CA THR A 116 1.84 -1.43 12.68
C THR A 116 2.37 -2.06 13.96
N ALA A 117 1.61 -2.00 15.06
CA ALA A 117 2.01 -2.58 16.32
C ALA A 117 2.11 -4.12 16.26
N THR A 118 1.07 -4.77 15.73
CA THR A 118 1.02 -6.25 15.68
C THR A 118 2.05 -6.84 14.71
N GLU A 119 2.26 -6.21 13.54
CA GLU A 119 3.22 -6.72 12.57
C GLU A 119 4.66 -6.42 13.00
N SER A 120 4.92 -5.28 13.66
CA SER A 120 6.24 -5.00 14.24
C SER A 120 6.65 -6.09 15.24
N LEU A 121 5.73 -6.49 16.12
CA LEU A 121 5.98 -7.57 17.07
C LEU A 121 6.09 -8.94 16.37
N ALA A 122 5.23 -9.24 15.40
CA ALA A 122 5.21 -10.56 14.76
C ALA A 122 6.49 -10.85 13.93
N TYR A 123 7.09 -9.83 13.33
CA TYR A 123 8.22 -10.01 12.41
C TYR A 123 9.58 -9.59 12.97
N TYR A 124 9.62 -8.78 14.03
CA TYR A 124 10.86 -8.19 14.56
C TYR A 124 11.05 -8.35 16.08
N ALA A 125 10.24 -9.21 16.72
CA ALA A 125 10.51 -9.69 18.09
C ALA A 125 11.70 -10.64 18.18
#